data_AF-A0A1B6C806-F1
#
_entry.id   AF-A0A1B6C806-F1
#
_cell.length_a   1.000
_cell.length_b   1.000
_cell.length_c   1.000
_cell.angle_alpha   90.00
_cell.angle_beta   90.00
_cell.angle_gamma   90.00
#
_symmetry.space_group_name_H-M   'P 1'
#
loop_
_entity.id
_entity.type
_entity.pdbx_description
1 polymer ?
#
loop_
_entity_poly.entity_id
_entity_poly.type
_entity_poly.pdbx_seq_one_letter_code
_entity_poly.pdbx_strand_id
1 'polypeptide(L)'
;MAKPVKGGYLLRHKKRLFGKDWREEWVVLYEDSTLAWFKEKGKGDPEGSLVVKEAPEMLAVSQWTMRIPGRPDLPSGCHVVQLMAFGTRRGEKVHWLLA
;
A
#
# COMPACT_ATOMS: atom_id res chain seq x y z
N MET A 1 7.49 18.37 0.40
CA MET A 1 7.50 16.97 -0.09
C MET A 1 8.45 16.88 -1.27
N ALA A 2 9.18 15.78 -1.41
CA ALA A 2 9.98 15.52 -2.60
C ALA A 2 9.11 15.48 -3.87
N LYS A 3 9.73 15.45 -5.06
CA LYS A 3 9.00 15.42 -6.33
C LYS A 3 8.31 14.06 -6.53
N PRO A 4 7.07 14.01 -7.09
CA PRO A 4 6.43 12.75 -7.44
C PRO A 4 7.18 12.02 -8.56
N VAL A 5 7.40 10.71 -8.38
CA VAL A 5 7.94 9.81 -9.40
C VAL A 5 6.80 9.15 -10.17
N LYS A 6 5.80 8.63 -9.43
CA LYS A 6 4.64 7.96 -10.02
C LYS A 6 3.42 8.10 -9.11
N GLY A 7 2.25 8.31 -9.71
CA GLY A 7 0.98 8.32 -9.01
C GLY A 7 -0.08 7.51 -9.76
N GLY A 8 -0.96 6.85 -9.02
CA GLY A 8 -2.03 6.03 -9.58
C GLY A 8 -3.07 5.66 -8.52
N TYR A 9 -4.27 5.31 -8.97
CA TYR A 9 -5.27 4.71 -8.09
C TYR A 9 -4.91 3.25 -7.82
N LEU A 10 -4.85 2.88 -6.55
CA LEU A 10 -4.60 1.51 -6.09
C LEU A 10 -5.65 1.14 -5.05
N LEU A 11 -5.95 -0.15 -4.94
CA LEU A 11 -6.74 -0.66 -3.82
C LEU A 11 -5.82 -0.87 -2.61
N ARG A 12 -6.13 -0.24 -1.47
CA ARG A 12 -5.42 -0.46 -0.21
C ARG A 12 -6.28 -1.23 0.78
N HIS A 13 -5.68 -2.23 1.42
CA HIS A 13 -6.34 -2.97 2.49
C HIS A 13 -6.33 -2.17 3.80
N LYS A 14 -7.48 -2.10 4.45
CA LYS A 14 -7.68 -1.56 5.79
C LYS A 14 -8.74 -2.42 6.47
N LYS A 15 -8.30 -3.25 7.42
CA LYS A 15 -9.20 -4.05 8.27
C LYS A 15 -10.18 -3.11 8.99
N ARG A 16 -11.48 -3.28 8.77
CA ARG A 16 -12.54 -2.48 9.40
C ARG A 16 -13.56 -3.39 10.09
N LEU A 17 -14.23 -2.85 11.11
CA LEU A 17 -15.34 -3.54 11.77
C LEU A 17 -16.61 -3.53 10.90
N PHE A 18 -16.75 -2.54 10.00
CA PHE A 18 -17.87 -2.38 9.08
C PHE A 18 -17.39 -1.81 7.73
N GLY A 19 -17.95 -2.28 6.62
CA GLY A 19 -17.64 -1.82 5.26
C GLY A 19 -16.65 -2.72 4.51
N LYS A 20 -16.19 -2.26 3.33
CA LYS A 20 -15.22 -2.99 2.50
C LYS A 20 -13.80 -2.82 3.06
N ASP A 21 -13.07 -3.92 3.17
CA ASP A 21 -11.66 -3.91 3.63
C ASP A 21 -10.70 -3.37 2.58
N TRP A 22 -11.06 -3.42 1.29
CA TRP A 22 -10.28 -2.84 0.20
C TRP A 22 -10.94 -1.55 -0.29
N ARG A 23 -10.14 -0.49 -0.38
CA ARG A 23 -10.59 0.84 -0.82
C ARG A 23 -9.66 1.39 -1.88
N GLU A 24 -10.23 1.97 -2.92
CA GLU A 24 -9.49 2.72 -3.94
C GLU A 24 -9.01 4.04 -3.36
N GLU A 25 -7.70 4.27 -3.42
CA GLU A 25 -7.02 5.47 -2.93
C GLU A 25 -5.99 5.93 -3.96
N TRP A 26 -5.74 7.24 -4.01
CA TRP A 26 -4.70 7.80 -4.88
C TRP A 26 -3.36 7.65 -4.17
N VAL A 27 -2.46 6.82 -4.71
CA VAL A 27 -1.16 6.53 -4.12
C VAL A 27 -0.06 7.21 -4.94
N VAL A 28 0.88 7.86 -4.27
CA VAL A 28 2.00 8.56 -4.88
C VAL A 28 3.32 8.06 -4.28
N LEU A 29 4.24 7.65 -5.15
CA LEU A 29 5.64 7.42 -4.81
C LEU A 29 6.45 8.67 -5.14
N TYR A 30 7.22 9.15 -4.17
CA TYR A 30 8.09 10.32 -4.27
C TYR A 30 9.56 9.94 -4.34
N GLU A 31 10.40 10.85 -4.83
CA GLU A 31 11.85 10.65 -5.02
C GLU A 31 12.60 10.31 -3.73
N ASP A 32 12.12 10.79 -2.57
CA ASP A 32 12.72 10.48 -1.27
C ASP A 32 12.35 9.09 -0.72
N SER A 33 11.68 8.25 -1.53
CA SER A 33 11.12 6.94 -1.20
C SER A 33 9.89 6.99 -0.29
N THR A 34 9.25 8.14 -0.12
CA THR A 34 7.94 8.23 0.51
C THR A 34 6.87 7.63 -0.40
N LEU A 35 6.10 6.68 0.11
CA LEU A 35 4.87 6.18 -0.49
C LEU A 35 3.70 6.69 0.34
N ALA A 36 2.95 7.65 -0.18
CA ALA A 36 1.82 8.26 0.50
C ALA A 36 0.50 7.98 -0.23
N TRP A 37 -0.59 7.90 0.51
CA TRP A 37 -1.93 7.69 -0.05
C TRP A 37 -2.90 8.77 0.40
N PHE A 38 -3.78 9.13 -0.52
CA PHE A 38 -4.76 10.20 -0.40
C PHE A 38 -6.14 9.63 -0.71
N LYS A 39 -7.16 10.25 -0.13
CA LYS A 39 -8.56 9.90 -0.42
C LYS A 39 -8.86 9.95 -1.92
N GLU A 40 -8.31 10.95 -2.62
CA GLU A 40 -8.51 11.19 -4.04
C GLU A 40 -7.39 12.08 -4.60
N LYS A 41 -7.19 12.07 -5.92
CA LYS A 41 -6.16 12.88 -6.57
C LYS A 41 -6.43 14.38 -6.39
N GLY A 42 -5.40 15.14 -6.02
CA GLY A 42 -5.47 16.60 -5.93
C GLY A 42 -6.14 17.15 -4.68
N LYS A 43 -6.49 16.31 -3.69
CA LYS A 43 -7.03 16.76 -2.41
C LYS A 43 -6.08 16.55 -1.24
N GLY A 44 -5.98 17.58 -0.40
CA GLY A 44 -5.64 17.52 1.02
C GLY A 44 -4.30 16.91 1.41
N ASP A 45 -4.12 16.76 2.73
CA ASP A 45 -3.02 16.03 3.33
C ASP A 45 -3.17 14.51 3.12
N PRO A 46 -2.07 13.75 3.10
CA PRO A 46 -2.14 12.30 2.96
C PRO A 46 -2.89 11.65 4.15
N GLU A 47 -3.74 10.66 3.86
CA GLU A 47 -4.37 9.84 4.91
C GLU A 47 -3.32 8.96 5.65
N GLY A 48 -2.15 8.78 5.04
CA GLY A 48 -0.99 8.14 5.64
C GLY A 48 0.16 8.00 4.65
N SER A 49 1.31 7.59 5.16
CA SER A 49 2.48 7.32 4.34
C SER A 49 3.41 6.32 5.02
N LEU A 50 4.36 5.81 4.25
CA LEU A 50 5.54 5.09 4.71
C LEU A 50 6.76 5.51 3.89
N VAL A 51 7.96 5.27 4.41
CA VAL A 51 9.21 5.53 3.70
C VAL A 51 9.84 4.18 3.33
N VAL A 52 9.75 3.79 2.07
CA VAL A 52 10.12 2.43 1.59
C VAL A 52 11.57 2.09 1.93
N LYS A 53 12.49 3.06 1.79
CA LYS A 53 13.92 2.87 2.06
C LYS A 53 14.27 2.67 3.54
N GLU A 54 13.34 2.91 4.47
CA GLU A 54 13.58 2.61 5.90
C GLU A 54 13.51 1.10 6.18
N ALA A 55 12.83 0.33 5.32
CA ALA A 55 12.62 -1.11 5.48
C ALA A 55 12.53 -1.84 4.13
N PRO A 56 13.51 -1.68 3.22
CA PRO A 56 13.47 -2.29 1.89
C PRO A 56 13.38 -3.82 1.94
N GLU A 57 13.96 -4.44 2.97
CA GLU A 57 13.91 -5.88 3.22
C GLU A 57 12.50 -6.41 3.52
N MET A 58 11.55 -5.52 3.86
CA MET A 58 10.16 -5.86 4.18
C MET A 58 9.18 -5.54 3.04
N LEU A 59 9.69 -5.44 1.81
CA LEU A 59 8.89 -5.35 0.60
C LEU A 59 8.71 -6.74 -0.02
N ALA A 60 7.46 -7.10 -0.31
CA ALA A 60 7.15 -8.28 -1.11
C ALA A 60 6.14 -7.95 -2.20
N VAL A 61 6.29 -8.57 -3.38
CA VAL A 61 5.42 -8.35 -4.54
C VAL A 61 5.02 -9.68 -5.16
N SER A 62 3.82 -9.74 -5.73
CA SER A 62 3.32 -10.93 -6.43
C SER A 62 3.38 -12.18 -5.53
N GLN A 63 3.76 -13.33 -6.07
CA GLN A 63 3.93 -14.61 -5.38
C GLN A 63 4.77 -14.55 -4.08
N TRP A 64 5.68 -13.58 -3.94
CA TRP A 64 6.48 -13.43 -2.72
C TRP A 64 5.64 -13.02 -1.52
N THR A 65 4.50 -12.37 -1.75
CA THR A 65 3.53 -11.99 -0.71
C THR A 65 2.88 -13.20 -0.02
N MET A 66 2.90 -14.38 -0.65
CA MET A 66 2.33 -15.60 -0.08
C MET A 66 3.04 -16.07 1.20
N ARG A 67 4.28 -15.61 1.42
CA ARG A 67 5.08 -15.92 2.61
C ARG A 67 4.84 -14.95 3.77
N ILE A 68 4.10 -13.86 3.54
CA ILE A 68 3.89 -12.82 4.53
C ILE A 68 2.66 -13.17 5.39
N PRO A 69 2.79 -13.26 6.72
CA PRO A 69 1.68 -13.63 7.60
C PRO A 69 0.59 -12.55 7.59
N GLY A 70 -0.66 -12.98 7.86
CA GLY A 70 -1.79 -12.05 7.91
C GLY A 70 -2.18 -11.46 6.56
N ARG A 71 -1.85 -12.15 5.46
CA ARG A 71 -2.26 -11.76 4.10
C ARG A 71 -3.79 -11.68 4.00
N PRO A 72 -4.34 -10.57 3.50
CA PRO A 72 -5.77 -10.44 3.29
C PRO A 72 -6.27 -11.29 2.13
N ASP A 73 -7.56 -11.65 2.20
CA ASP A 73 -8.28 -12.18 1.05
C ASP A 73 -8.41 -11.12 -0.04
N LEU A 74 -8.23 -11.53 -1.29
CA LEU A 74 -8.27 -10.61 -2.43
C LEU A 74 -9.73 -10.32 -2.83
N PRO A 75 -10.04 -9.11 -3.31
CA PRO A 75 -11.31 -8.83 -3.95
C PRO A 75 -11.55 -9.74 -5.15
N SER A 76 -12.84 -9.95 -5.50
CA SER A 76 -13.21 -10.71 -6.70
C SER A 76 -12.55 -10.13 -7.95
N GLY A 77 -12.01 -11.00 -8.82
CA GLY A 77 -11.32 -10.63 -10.05
C GLY A 77 -9.88 -10.11 -9.87
N CYS A 78 -9.38 -10.01 -8.64
CA CYS A 78 -7.99 -9.66 -8.37
C CYS A 78 -7.12 -10.91 -8.16
N HIS A 79 -5.87 -10.83 -8.58
CA HIS A 79 -4.91 -11.94 -8.51
C HIS A 79 -3.67 -11.59 -7.70
N VAL A 80 -3.00 -12.61 -7.15
CA VAL A 80 -1.80 -12.43 -6.33
C VAL A 80 -0.70 -11.65 -7.05
N VAL A 81 -0.61 -11.75 -8.38
CA VAL A 81 0.37 -11.03 -9.21
C VAL A 81 0.28 -9.50 -9.08
N GLN A 82 -0.89 -8.99 -8.68
CA GLN A 82 -1.15 -7.57 -8.47
C GLN A 82 -0.84 -7.10 -7.04
N LEU A 83 -0.62 -8.04 -6.10
CA LEU A 83 -0.50 -7.75 -4.68
C LEU A 83 0.92 -7.29 -4.33
N MET A 84 1.00 -6.25 -3.51
CA MET A 84 2.21 -5.72 -2.91
C MET A 84 2.03 -5.60 -1.40
N ALA A 85 3.10 -5.86 -0.65
CA ALA A 85 3.15 -5.77 0.80
C ALA A 85 4.34 -4.92 1.23
N PHE A 86 4.10 -3.94 2.11
CA PHE A 86 5.11 -3.05 2.67
C PHE A 86 5.08 -3.13 4.20
N GLY A 87 6.14 -3.68 4.81
CA GLY A 87 6.32 -3.65 6.26
C GLY A 87 6.94 -2.35 6.77
N THR A 88 6.81 -2.08 8.07
CA THR A 88 7.45 -0.94 8.74
C THR A 88 8.33 -1.41 9.90
N ARG A 89 9.53 -0.84 10.10
CA ARG A 89 10.47 -1.32 11.15
C ARG A 89 9.97 -1.20 12.58
N ARG A 90 9.09 -0.23 12.85
CA ARG A 90 8.64 0.11 14.21
C ARG A 90 7.26 -0.41 14.56
N GLY A 91 6.57 -1.06 13.63
CA GLY A 91 5.26 -1.63 13.86
C GLY A 91 5.10 -2.92 13.07
N GLU A 92 4.53 -3.94 13.69
CA GLU A 92 4.16 -5.21 13.05
C GLU A 92 3.03 -5.06 12.01
N LYS A 93 2.96 -3.89 11.36
CA LYS A 93 1.94 -3.52 10.41
C LYS A 93 2.48 -3.71 9.00
N VAL A 94 1.76 -4.53 8.25
CA VAL A 94 1.96 -4.68 6.80
C VAL A 94 0.89 -3.87 6.09
N HIS A 95 1.32 -2.99 5.19
CA HIS A 95 0.46 -2.25 4.29
C HIS A 95 0.31 -3.03 2.98
N TRP A 96 -0.93 -3.40 2.65
CA TRP A 96 -1.23 -4.17 1.44
C TRP A 96 -1.85 -3.28 0.38
N LEU A 97 -1.33 -3.38 -0.83
CA LEU A 97 -1.76 -2.62 -2.02
C LEU A 97 -1.99 -3.58 -3.19
N LEU A 98 -2.99 -3.29 -4.01
CA LEU A 98 -3.30 -3.99 -5.26
C LEU A 98 -3.30 -2.99 -6.42
N ALA A 99 -2.65 -3.36 -7.52
CA ALA A 99 -2.47 -2.55 -8.74
C ALA A 99 -3.05 -3.20 -10.00
#